data_AF-A0A661Q0R4-F1
#
_entry.id   AF-A0A661Q0R4-F1
#
_cell.length_a   1.000
_cell.length_b   1.000
_cell.length_c   1.000
_cell.angle_alpha   90.00
_cell.angle_beta   90.00
_cell.angle_gamma   90.00
#
_symmetry.space_group_name_H-M   'P 1'
#
loop_
_entity.id
_entity.type
_entity.pdbx_description
1 polymer ?
#
loop_
_entity_poly.entity_id
_entity_poly.type
_entity_poly.pdbx_seq_one_letter_code
_entity_poly.pdbx_strand_id
1 'polypeptide(L)' 'MGLFSRLFKSEDKEDLGSPPPEILPLRNDLCWCDSGLKYKKCHLEQDQVYLEKQRIKALAARKACSPVFG' A
#
# COMPACT_ATOMS: atom_id res chain seq x y z
N MET A 1 -3.14 15.01 -32.36
CA MET A 1 -3.31 13.57 -32.67
C MET A 1 -2.55 12.76 -31.62
N GLY A 2 -3.18 12.53 -30.47
CA GLY A 2 -2.59 11.82 -29.33
C GLY A 2 -3.10 10.38 -29.29
N LEU A 3 -2.20 9.41 -29.30
CA LEU A 3 -2.55 7.99 -29.43
C LEU A 3 -1.75 7.04 -28.52
N PHE A 4 -0.95 7.53 -27.57
CA PHE A 4 -0.21 6.63 -26.65
C PHE A 4 -0.28 7.02 -25.16
N SER A 5 -0.97 8.10 -24.79
CA SER A 5 -0.95 8.61 -23.41
C SER A 5 -1.93 7.92 -22.44
N ARG A 6 -2.64 6.88 -22.88
CA ARG A 6 -3.84 6.37 -22.18
C ARG A 6 -3.94 4.86 -21.96
N LEU A 7 -2.96 4.04 -22.36
CA LEU A 7 -3.17 2.59 -22.42
C LEU A 7 -2.71 1.76 -21.21
N PHE A 8 -2.04 2.34 -20.20
CA PHE A 8 -1.68 1.58 -18.98
C PHE A 8 -1.97 2.35 -17.70
N LYS A 9 -2.99 3.21 -17.71
CA LYS A 9 -3.38 4.04 -16.55
C LYS A 9 -4.85 3.84 -16.21
N SER A 10 -5.26 2.58 -16.07
CA SER A 10 -6.57 2.18 -15.59
C SER A 10 -6.45 0.72 -15.15
N GLU A 11 -7.05 0.40 -14.00
CA GLU A 11 -6.91 -0.85 -13.23
C GLU A 11 -5.54 -0.92 -12.53
N ASP A 12 -5.38 -0.48 -11.28
CA ASP A 12 -6.02 -1.06 -10.09
C ASP A 12 -6.54 0.05 -9.17
N LYS A 13 -7.76 0.53 -9.46
CA LYS A 13 -8.59 1.24 -8.48
C LYS A 13 -9.39 0.15 -7.75
N GLU A 14 -8.71 -0.68 -6.99
CA GLU A 14 -9.32 -1.77 -6.24
C GLU A 14 -9.70 -1.25 -4.85
N ASP A 15 -10.96 -0.82 -4.77
CA ASP A 15 -11.83 -0.91 -3.60
C ASP A 15 -11.44 -2.07 -2.69
N LEU A 16 -10.96 -1.81 -1.46
CA LEU A 16 -11.00 -2.72 -0.30
C LEU A 16 -10.46 -2.02 0.96
N GLY A 17 -11.34 -1.27 1.63
CA GLY A 17 -11.09 -0.75 2.98
C GLY A 17 -10.22 0.52 3.03
N SER A 18 -10.48 1.38 4.00
CA SER A 18 -9.65 2.57 4.25
C SER A 18 -8.17 2.19 4.25
N PRO A 19 -7.29 2.99 3.59
CA PRO A 19 -5.86 2.78 3.68
C PRO A 19 -5.44 2.80 5.17
N PRO A 20 -4.48 1.95 5.58
CA PRO A 20 -4.02 1.95 6.94
C PRO A 20 -3.54 3.36 7.32
N PRO A 21 -3.94 3.87 8.49
CA PRO A 21 -3.57 5.21 8.91
C PRO A 21 -2.05 5.33 9.03
N GLU A 22 -1.52 6.53 8.80
CA GLU A 22 -0.08 6.80 8.88
C GLU A 22 0.49 6.52 10.28
N ILE A 23 -0.36 6.61 11.31
CA ILE A 23 -0.04 6.29 12.70
C ILE A 23 -0.78 5.00 13.08
N LEU A 24 -0.04 3.89 13.14
CA LEU A 24 -0.58 2.60 13.56
C LEU A 24 -0.67 2.52 15.08
N PRO A 25 -1.78 2.00 15.64
CA PRO A 25 -1.92 1.78 17.07
C PRO A 25 -0.90 0.74 17.57
N LEU A 26 -0.60 0.75 18.88
CA LEU A 26 0.30 -0.26 19.45
C LEU A 26 -0.35 -1.65 19.38
N ARG A 27 0.45 -2.72 19.39
CA ARG A 27 -0.03 -4.11 19.31
C ARG A 27 -1.21 -4.46 20.23
N ASN A 28 -1.25 -3.86 21.42
CA ASN A 28 -2.27 -4.13 22.42
C ASN A 28 -3.47 -3.18 22.39
N ASP A 29 -3.37 -2.07 21.65
CA ASP A 29 -4.44 -1.08 21.56
C ASP A 29 -5.56 -1.55 20.64
N LEU A 30 -6.67 -0.82 20.67
CA LEU A 30 -7.80 -1.04 19.78
C LEU A 30 -7.37 -0.82 18.33
N CYS A 31 -7.89 -1.66 17.44
CA CYS A 31 -7.62 -1.53 16.02
C CYS A 31 -8.25 -0.25 15.48
N TRP A 32 -7.56 0.42 14.56
CA TRP A 32 -7.97 1.66 13.92
C TRP A 32 -9.26 1.54 13.07
N CYS A 33 -9.76 0.33 12.84
CA CYS A 33 -10.97 0.06 12.08
C CYS A 33 -12.25 0.10 12.93
N ASP A 34 -12.18 0.56 14.18
CA ASP A 34 -13.29 0.63 15.15
C ASP A 34 -14.02 -0.70 15.41
N SER A 35 -13.41 -1.85 15.06
CA SER A 35 -13.98 -3.18 15.27
C SER A 35 -14.07 -3.61 16.75
N GLY A 36 -13.51 -2.82 17.67
CA GLY A 36 -13.40 -3.17 19.09
C GLY A 36 -12.40 -4.30 19.40
N LEU A 37 -11.69 -4.81 18.38
CA LEU A 37 -10.68 -5.85 18.54
C LEU A 37 -9.29 -5.24 18.75
N LYS A 38 -8.41 -5.97 19.45
CA LYS A 38 -6.99 -5.58 19.60
C LYS A 38 -6.32 -5.57 18.23
N TYR A 39 -5.52 -4.55 17.95
CA TYR A 39 -4.82 -4.37 16.67
C TYR A 39 -4.11 -5.64 16.21
N LYS A 40 -3.41 -6.33 17.12
CA LYS A 40 -2.71 -7.59 16.81
C LYS A 40 -3.57 -8.75 16.27
N LYS A 41 -4.88 -8.75 16.53
CA LYS A 41 -5.82 -9.79 16.08
C LYS A 41 -6.70 -9.34 14.92
N CYS A 42 -6.59 -8.08 14.51
CA CYS A 42 -7.42 -7.49 13.47
C CYS A 42 -6.54 -7.16 12.26
N HIS A 43 -6.16 -5.89 12.07
CA HIS A 43 -5.45 -5.48 10.85
C HIS A 43 -3.92 -5.68 10.88
N LEU A 44 -3.31 -6.11 11.99
CA LEU A 44 -1.85 -6.18 12.09
C LEU A 44 -1.17 -7.04 11.01
N GLU A 45 -1.79 -8.13 10.55
CA GLU A 45 -1.23 -8.98 9.49
C GLU A 45 -1.45 -8.36 8.11
N GLN A 46 -2.66 -7.82 7.86
CA GLN A 46 -3.00 -7.12 6.62
C GLN A 46 -2.14 -5.87 6.41
N ASP A 47 -1.93 -5.08 7.46
CA ASP A 47 -1.11 -3.86 7.42
C ASP A 47 0.35 -4.20 7.14
N GLN A 48 0.89 -5.30 7.71
CA GLN A 48 2.24 -5.77 7.39
C GLN A 48 2.39 -6.13 5.91
N VAL A 49 1.44 -6.91 5.37
CA VAL A 49 1.45 -7.29 3.95
C VAL A 49 1.32 -6.05 3.05
N TYR A 50 0.46 -5.10 3.42
CA TYR A 50 0.31 -3.84 2.70
C TYR A 50 1.59 -3.02 2.69
N LEU A 51 2.24 -2.84 3.86
CA LEU A 51 3.49 -2.10 3.98
C LEU A 51 4.64 -2.76 3.20
N GLU A 52 4.70 -4.09 3.19
CA GLU A 52 5.69 -4.83 2.40
C GLU A 52 5.49 -4.63 0.90
N LYS A 53 4.24 -4.74 0.42
CA LYS A 53 3.92 -4.43 -0.98
C LYS A 53 4.32 -3.01 -1.36
N GLN A 54 4.06 -2.03 -0.49
CA GLN A 54 4.44 -0.63 -0.74
C GLN A 54 5.97 -0.45 -0.81
N ARG A 55 6.73 -1.13 0.05
CA ARG A 55 8.20 -1.15 -0.03
C ARG A 55 8.69 -1.73 -1.35
N ILE A 56 8.16 -2.88 -1.77
CA ILE A 56 8.52 -3.52 -3.03
C ILE A 56 8.19 -2.58 -4.21
N LYS A 57 7.02 -1.95 -4.19
CA LYS A 57 6.62 -0.97 -5.21
C LYS A 57 7.57 0.24 -5.26
N ALA A 58 7.95 0.79 -4.12
CA ALA A 58 8.91 1.89 -4.04
C ALA A 58 10.30 1.48 -4.57
N LEU A 59 10.75 0.27 -4.24
CA LEU A 59 12.00 -0.29 -4.78
C LEU A 59 11.93 -0.47 -6.30
N ALA A 60 10.81 -0.99 -6.81
CA ALA A 60 10.59 -1.14 -8.25
C ALA A 60 10.57 0.21 -8.97
N ALA A 61 9.90 1.21 -8.41
CA ALA A 61 9.90 2.58 -8.94
C ALA A 61 11.31 3.18 -8.97
N ARG A 62 12.10 2.99 -7.90
CA ARG A 62 13.50 3.46 -7.85
C ARG A 62 14.37 2.77 -8.89
N LYS A 63 14.20 1.45 -9.09
CA LYS A 63 14.89 0.70 -10.15
C LYS A 63 14.48 1.16 -11.55
N ALA A 64 13.20 1.48 -11.76
CA ALA A 64 12.71 2.00 -13.03
C ALA A 64 13.29 3.38 -13.37
N CYS A 65 13.62 4.21 -12.36
CA CYS A 65 14.21 5.53 -12.54
C CYS A 65 15.74 5.58 -12.39
N SER A 66 16.43 4.45 -12.16
CA SER A 66 17.89 4.48 -12.09
C SER A 66 18.46 4.67 -13.50
N PRO A 67 19.40 5.62 -13.72
CA PRO A 67 20.06 5.79 -15.00
C PRO A 67 20.81 4.50 -15.32
N VAL A 68 20.43 3.81 -16.39
CA VAL A 68 21.25 2.76 -16.96
C VAL A 68 22.46 3.46 -17.55
N PHE A 69 23.58 3.46 -16.83
CA PHE A 69 24.85 3.92 -17.38
C PHE A 69 25.24 2.94 -18.49
N GLY A 70 25.14 3.42 -19.73
CA GLY A 70 25.64 2.77 -20.94
C GLY A 70 26.98 3.38 -21.34
#